data_AF-A0A8C4ZTD0-F1
#
_entry.id   AF-A0A8C4ZTD0-F1
#
_cell.length_a   1.000
_cell.length_b   1.000
_cell.length_c   1.000
_cell.angle_alpha   90.00
_cell.angle_beta   90.00
_cell.angle_gamma   90.00
#
_symmetry.space_group_name_H-M   'P 1'
#
loop_
_entity.id
_entity.type
_entity.pdbx_description
1 polymer ?
#
loop_
_entity_poly.entity_id
_entity_poly.type
_entity_poly.pdbx_seq_one_letter_code
_entity_poly.pdbx_strand_id
1 'polypeptide(L)'
;MAFEWSSCHHPGPFVGIMTWRHLTTTWTRDNAGHPGKKMAASVVTRRLCSTAAVAAVKTTRWERLKNSRVAKWCSGVLLDYKEAVREVGLGIRNRPLKSSVYIGLLGGAGACIYTQPDETSFETDLLDVSNKLGLLSPWIRSETSDQHVLNLVKLRNEGRLRHISLGLVALTFCGDYDPEADLYEAQCGNLSIPWRSLHERVVDVGFAGRWWILDSKMKDYDVNEAEFKNLPVHMQTTQPPTVKEQWRLLTWTLRTPRLPRARVDLRSAAKGAHDC
;
A
#
# COMPACT_ATOMS: atom_id res chain seq x y z
N MET A 1 3.66 38.66 -47.57
CA MET A 1 3.02 37.32 -47.63
C MET A 1 2.62 36.98 -46.21
N ALA A 2 1.35 37.17 -45.90
CA ALA A 2 0.74 36.81 -44.62
C ALA A 2 0.25 35.36 -44.70
N PHE A 3 0.37 34.61 -43.61
CA PHE A 3 -0.52 33.50 -43.18
C PHE A 3 -0.01 33.10 -41.78
N GLU A 4 -0.58 33.57 -40.67
CA GLU A 4 -1.86 33.21 -40.04
C GLU A 4 -1.65 32.19 -38.90
N TRP A 5 -2.04 32.62 -37.71
CA TRP A 5 -2.13 31.83 -36.49
C TRP A 5 -3.05 30.62 -36.70
N SER A 6 -2.63 29.45 -36.25
CA SER A 6 -3.52 28.31 -36.05
C SER A 6 -3.44 27.86 -34.59
N SER A 7 -4.45 28.27 -33.83
CA SER A 7 -4.87 27.59 -32.62
C SER A 7 -5.18 26.14 -32.95
N CYS A 8 -4.46 25.20 -32.33
CA CYS A 8 -4.89 23.80 -32.29
C CYS A 8 -5.18 23.43 -30.84
N HIS A 9 -6.46 23.20 -30.64
CA HIS A 9 -7.09 22.49 -29.54
C HIS A 9 -6.34 21.23 -29.08
N HIS A 10 -6.42 20.99 -27.77
CA HIS A 10 -6.11 19.79 -26.97
C HIS A 10 -6.35 18.41 -27.62
N PRO A 11 -5.68 17.33 -27.14
CA PRO A 11 -6.22 16.52 -26.04
C PRO A 11 -5.13 16.12 -25.02
N GLY A 12 -5.32 16.14 -23.70
CA GLY A 12 -6.30 15.33 -22.97
C GLY A 12 -5.83 13.87 -22.88
N PRO A 13 -5.46 13.34 -21.70
CA PRO A 13 -4.87 12.00 -21.59
C PRO A 13 -5.91 10.92 -21.91
N PHE A 14 -5.52 10.01 -22.81
CA PHE A 14 -6.24 8.79 -23.15
C PHE A 14 -6.37 7.89 -21.91
N VAL A 15 -7.55 7.92 -21.27
CA VAL A 15 -7.99 6.84 -20.39
C VAL A 15 -8.49 5.71 -21.28
N GLY A 16 -7.65 4.69 -21.49
CA GLY A 16 -8.02 3.48 -22.21
C GLY A 16 -9.04 2.66 -21.41
N ILE A 17 -10.32 2.93 -21.60
CA ILE A 17 -11.41 2.08 -21.09
C ILE A 17 -11.54 0.88 -22.04
N MET A 18 -11.04 -0.26 -21.60
CA MET A 18 -11.18 -1.56 -22.24
C MET A 18 -12.66 -1.99 -22.16
N THR A 19 -13.45 -1.68 -23.18
CA THR A 19 -14.87 -2.04 -23.24
C THR A 19 -15.02 -3.49 -23.71
N TRP A 20 -15.55 -4.33 -22.84
CA TRP A 20 -15.95 -5.70 -23.14
C TRP A 20 -17.18 -5.71 -24.05
N ARG A 21 -17.00 -6.08 -25.32
CA ARG A 21 -18.08 -6.29 -26.28
C ARG A 21 -18.64 -7.70 -26.11
N HIS A 22 -19.67 -7.86 -25.28
CA HIS A 22 -20.42 -9.11 -25.23
C HIS A 22 -21.26 -9.28 -26.50
N LEU A 23 -20.98 -10.36 -27.22
CA LEU A 23 -21.79 -10.91 -28.31
C LEU A 23 -23.24 -11.12 -27.84
N THR A 24 -24.18 -10.45 -28.48
CA THR A 24 -25.58 -10.85 -28.48
C THR A 24 -25.79 -11.85 -29.61
N THR A 25 -26.02 -13.12 -29.25
CA THR A 25 -26.45 -14.17 -30.16
C THR A 25 -27.89 -13.89 -30.60
N THR A 26 -28.06 -13.50 -31.85
CA THR A 26 -29.37 -13.45 -32.51
C THR A 26 -29.75 -14.85 -32.98
N TRP A 27 -30.82 -15.41 -32.42
CA TRP A 27 -31.45 -16.63 -32.92
C TRP A 27 -32.24 -16.28 -34.19
N THR A 28 -31.72 -16.64 -35.36
CA THR A 28 -32.46 -16.61 -36.63
C THR A 28 -33.26 -17.88 -36.76
N ARG A 29 -34.59 -17.76 -36.79
CA ARG A 29 -35.51 -18.85 -37.06
C ARG A 29 -35.75 -18.94 -38.57
N ASP A 30 -35.24 -19.99 -39.19
CA ASP A 30 -35.45 -20.30 -40.60
C ASP A 30 -36.92 -20.66 -40.86
N ASN A 31 -37.55 -19.94 -41.79
CA ASN A 31 -38.87 -20.26 -42.35
C ASN A 31 -38.66 -20.92 -43.72
N ALA A 32 -38.89 -22.23 -43.82
CA ALA A 32 -39.17 -22.91 -45.08
C ALA A 32 -40.70 -22.92 -45.29
N GLY A 33 -41.14 -22.37 -46.42
CA GLY A 33 -42.55 -22.23 -46.76
C GLY A 33 -43.16 -23.48 -47.37
N HIS A 34 -44.46 -23.67 -47.16
CA HIS A 34 -45.35 -24.18 -48.21
C HIS A 34 -46.83 -23.80 -47.98
N PRO A 35 -47.64 -23.76 -49.05
CA PRO A 35 -48.77 -22.86 -49.18
C PRO A 35 -50.11 -23.53 -48.91
N GLY A 36 -51.11 -22.68 -48.69
CA GLY A 36 -52.50 -23.00 -49.02
C GLY A 36 -53.36 -23.30 -47.80
N LYS A 37 -54.12 -22.28 -47.39
CA LYS A 37 -55.58 -22.36 -47.23
C LYS A 37 -56.14 -20.95 -47.11
N LYS A 38 -57.03 -20.63 -48.04
CA LYS A 38 -57.94 -19.48 -47.99
C LYS A 38 -58.79 -19.60 -46.71
N MET A 39 -59.22 -18.47 -46.15
CA MET A 39 -60.62 -18.19 -45.74
C MET A 39 -60.67 -17.02 -44.73
N ALA A 40 -61.55 -16.07 -45.05
CA ALA A 40 -62.29 -15.20 -44.16
C ALA A 40 -61.53 -14.24 -43.21
N ALA A 41 -61.34 -13.01 -43.69
CA ALA A 41 -61.25 -11.85 -42.82
C ALA A 41 -62.64 -11.60 -42.19
N SER A 42 -62.83 -11.99 -40.93
CA SER A 42 -63.96 -11.52 -40.13
C SER A 42 -63.55 -10.23 -39.43
N VAL A 43 -64.13 -9.12 -39.90
CA VAL A 43 -64.08 -7.84 -39.19
C VAL A 43 -64.93 -7.99 -37.93
N VAL A 44 -64.29 -8.28 -36.81
CA VAL A 44 -64.94 -8.15 -35.49
C VAL A 44 -64.86 -6.69 -35.08
N THR A 45 -65.91 -5.94 -35.40
CA THR A 45 -66.19 -4.66 -34.76
C THR A 45 -66.53 -4.90 -33.29
N ARG A 46 -65.55 -4.79 -32.39
CA ARG A 46 -65.84 -4.61 -30.96
C ARG A 46 -66.14 -3.14 -30.69
N ARG A 47 -67.44 -2.86 -30.77
CA ARG A 47 -68.08 -1.66 -30.24
C ARG A 47 -68.20 -1.78 -28.71
N LEU A 48 -68.18 -0.60 -28.09
CA LEU A 48 -68.72 -0.23 -26.77
C LEU A 48 -67.74 -0.17 -25.59
N CYS A 49 -67.39 1.09 -25.31
CA CYS A 49 -67.27 1.72 -24.01
C CYS A 49 -67.82 0.88 -22.85
N SER A 50 -66.93 0.51 -21.95
CA SER A 50 -67.23 0.58 -20.52
C SER A 50 -66.49 1.81 -20.01
N THR A 51 -67.22 2.90 -19.74
CA THR A 51 -66.74 3.94 -18.84
C THR A 51 -66.64 3.31 -17.46
N ALA A 52 -65.53 2.61 -17.22
CA ALA A 52 -65.10 2.37 -15.86
C ALA A 52 -64.87 3.76 -15.28
N ALA A 53 -65.78 4.21 -14.43
CA ALA A 53 -65.52 5.31 -13.52
C ALA A 53 -64.29 4.88 -12.72
N VAL A 54 -63.10 5.28 -13.19
CA VAL A 54 -61.88 5.20 -12.40
C VAL A 54 -62.12 6.21 -11.30
N ALA A 55 -62.71 5.75 -10.20
CA ALA A 55 -62.68 6.48 -8.95
C ALA A 55 -61.22 6.90 -8.79
N ALA A 56 -60.96 8.20 -8.87
CA ALA A 56 -59.65 8.76 -8.64
C ALA A 56 -59.34 8.51 -7.17
N VAL A 57 -58.85 7.30 -6.88
CA VAL A 57 -58.25 6.96 -5.60
C VAL A 57 -57.20 8.03 -5.41
N LYS A 58 -57.32 8.80 -4.33
CA LYS A 58 -56.31 9.75 -3.90
C LYS A 58 -55.08 8.92 -3.52
N THR A 59 -54.34 8.43 -4.51
CA THR A 59 -53.04 7.81 -4.30
C THR A 59 -52.20 8.89 -3.66
N THR A 60 -51.79 8.66 -2.42
CA THR A 60 -50.89 9.55 -1.73
C THR A 60 -49.65 9.77 -2.61
N ARG A 61 -49.05 10.95 -2.56
CA ARG A 61 -47.83 11.26 -3.36
C ARG A 61 -46.74 10.19 -3.15
N TRP A 62 -46.73 9.56 -1.98
CA TRP A 62 -45.94 8.39 -1.60
C TRP A 62 -46.25 7.12 -2.41
N GLU A 63 -47.51 6.75 -2.58
CA GLU A 63 -47.92 5.63 -3.46
C GLU A 63 -47.47 5.88 -4.90
N ARG A 64 -47.55 7.13 -5.37
CA ARG A 64 -47.08 7.52 -6.72
C ARG A 64 -45.57 7.41 -6.86
N LEU A 65 -44.82 7.81 -5.82
CA LEU A 65 -43.36 7.71 -5.79
C LEU A 65 -42.90 6.25 -5.73
N LYS A 66 -43.52 5.42 -4.88
CA LYS A 66 -43.22 3.98 -4.75
C LYS A 66 -43.53 3.20 -6.02
N ASN A 67 -44.59 3.59 -6.74
CA ASN A 67 -44.95 3.00 -8.03
C ASN A 67 -44.16 3.59 -9.22
N SER A 68 -43.31 4.59 -8.99
CA SER A 68 -42.46 5.14 -10.05
C SER A 68 -41.48 4.08 -10.56
N ARG A 69 -41.09 4.21 -11.84
CA ARG A 69 -40.11 3.31 -12.47
C ARG A 69 -38.78 3.32 -11.72
N VAL A 70 -38.36 4.48 -11.21
CA VAL A 70 -37.13 4.63 -10.43
C VAL A 70 -37.24 3.90 -9.08
N ALA A 71 -38.36 4.03 -8.36
CA ALA A 71 -38.53 3.33 -7.07
C ALA A 71 -38.59 1.81 -7.23
N LYS A 72 -39.23 1.30 -8.29
CA LYS A 72 -39.20 -0.13 -8.61
C LYS A 72 -37.81 -0.61 -8.97
N TRP A 73 -37.06 0.17 -9.75
CA TRP A 73 -35.66 -0.11 -10.06
C TRP A 73 -34.78 -0.11 -8.81
N CYS A 74 -34.86 0.92 -7.97
CA CYS A 74 -34.14 0.97 -6.68
C CYS A 74 -34.52 -0.21 -5.77
N SER A 75 -35.80 -0.58 -5.73
CA SER A 75 -36.25 -1.75 -4.96
C SER A 75 -35.68 -3.06 -5.50
N GLY A 76 -35.55 -3.19 -6.82
CA GLY A 76 -34.87 -4.32 -7.47
C GLY A 76 -33.40 -4.37 -7.09
N VAL A 77 -32.68 -3.25 -7.24
CA VAL A 77 -31.26 -3.15 -6.85
C VAL A 77 -31.06 -3.50 -5.37
N LEU A 78 -31.89 -2.98 -4.47
CA LEU A 78 -31.82 -3.31 -3.04
C LEU A 78 -32.10 -4.79 -2.76
N LEU A 79 -33.01 -5.41 -3.52
CA LEU A 79 -33.30 -6.84 -3.40
C LEU A 79 -32.10 -7.68 -3.86
N ASP A 80 -31.44 -7.29 -4.95
CA ASP A 80 -30.25 -7.96 -5.45
C ASP A 80 -29.10 -7.90 -4.42
N TYR A 81 -28.85 -6.73 -3.81
CA TYR A 81 -27.87 -6.61 -2.73
C TYR A 81 -28.25 -7.41 -1.48
N LYS A 82 -29.54 -7.44 -1.11
CA LYS A 82 -30.02 -8.24 0.02
C LYS A 82 -29.76 -9.73 -0.21
N GLU A 83 -30.05 -10.23 -1.41
CA GLU A 83 -29.82 -11.63 -1.73
C GLU A 83 -28.32 -11.94 -1.79
N ALA A 84 -27.50 -11.04 -2.34
CA ALA A 84 -26.05 -11.16 -2.30
C ALA A 84 -25.50 -11.25 -0.86
N VAL A 85 -25.98 -10.43 0.07
CA VAL A 85 -25.59 -10.50 1.49
C VAL A 85 -26.03 -11.84 2.12
N ARG A 86 -27.24 -12.31 1.79
CA ARG A 86 -27.75 -13.59 2.25
C ARG A 86 -26.88 -14.75 1.75
N GLU A 87 -26.48 -14.72 0.47
CA GLU A 87 -25.58 -15.71 -0.13
C GLU A 87 -24.19 -15.70 0.51
N VAL A 88 -23.64 -14.52 0.80
CA VAL A 88 -22.39 -14.39 1.54
C VAL A 88 -22.50 -15.03 2.93
N GLY A 89 -23.59 -14.78 3.66
CA GLY A 89 -23.84 -15.39 4.97
C GLY A 89 -23.94 -16.91 4.91
N LEU A 90 -24.65 -17.45 3.91
CA LEU A 90 -24.71 -18.89 3.66
C LEU A 90 -23.35 -19.46 3.26
N GLY A 91 -22.57 -18.70 2.48
CA GLY A 91 -21.20 -19.05 2.08
C GLY A 91 -20.26 -19.19 3.27
N ILE A 92 -20.32 -18.26 4.23
CA ILE A 92 -19.57 -18.30 5.49
C ILE A 92 -19.92 -19.55 6.29
N ARG A 93 -21.23 -19.85 6.44
CA ARG A 93 -21.70 -21.01 7.22
C ARG A 93 -21.33 -22.34 6.57
N ASN A 94 -21.43 -22.44 5.25
CA ASN A 94 -21.15 -23.67 4.52
C ASN A 94 -19.65 -23.96 4.41
N ARG A 95 -18.80 -22.92 4.39
CA ARG A 95 -17.34 -23.04 4.20
C ARG A 95 -16.60 -22.04 5.09
N PRO A 96 -16.52 -22.27 6.41
CA PRO A 96 -15.95 -21.31 7.35
C PRO A 96 -14.46 -21.07 7.11
N LEU A 97 -13.69 -22.11 6.79
CA LEU A 97 -12.24 -21.99 6.54
C LEU A 97 -11.89 -21.16 5.30
N LYS A 98 -12.62 -21.36 4.19
CA LYS A 98 -12.38 -20.56 2.98
C LYS A 98 -12.78 -19.11 3.21
N SER A 99 -13.91 -18.91 3.88
CA SER A 99 -14.45 -17.58 4.15
C SER A 99 -13.57 -16.80 5.13
N SER A 100 -12.99 -17.45 6.14
CA SER A 100 -12.04 -16.79 7.05
C SER A 100 -10.78 -16.31 6.31
N VAL A 101 -10.28 -17.08 5.34
CA VAL A 101 -9.15 -16.65 4.49
C VAL A 101 -9.52 -15.41 3.67
N TYR A 102 -10.69 -15.39 3.02
CA TYR A 102 -11.12 -14.22 2.24
C TYR A 102 -11.35 -12.97 3.11
N ILE A 103 -12.02 -13.14 4.25
CA ILE A 103 -12.24 -12.05 5.22
C ILE A 103 -10.91 -11.55 5.78
N GLY A 104 -9.99 -12.47 6.10
CA GLY A 104 -8.64 -12.14 6.56
C GLY A 104 -7.84 -11.37 5.52
N LEU A 105 -7.90 -11.77 4.25
CA LEU A 105 -7.25 -11.06 3.15
C LEU A 105 -7.84 -9.66 2.97
N LEU A 106 -9.17 -9.54 2.92
CA LEU A 106 -9.85 -8.26 2.74
C LEU A 106 -9.62 -7.32 3.93
N GLY A 107 -9.70 -7.84 5.15
CA GLY A 107 -9.39 -7.10 6.38
C GLY A 107 -7.92 -6.71 6.47
N GLY A 108 -7.01 -7.61 6.12
CA GLY A 108 -5.58 -7.34 6.07
C GLY A 108 -5.23 -6.28 5.03
N ALA A 109 -5.80 -6.36 3.83
CA ALA A 109 -5.65 -5.34 2.80
C ALA A 109 -6.20 -3.98 3.25
N GLY A 110 -7.40 -3.95 3.85
CA GLY A 110 -7.97 -2.73 4.42
C GLY A 110 -7.10 -2.12 5.54
N ALA A 111 -6.55 -2.96 6.40
CA ALA A 111 -5.62 -2.53 7.44
C ALA A 111 -4.32 -1.95 6.84
N CYS A 112 -3.76 -2.56 5.80
CA CYS A 112 -2.57 -2.06 5.12
C CYS A 112 -2.81 -0.72 4.41
N ILE A 113 -3.99 -0.53 3.81
CA ILE A 113 -4.39 0.76 3.23
C ILE A 113 -4.51 1.82 4.33
N TYR A 114 -5.07 1.44 5.48
CA TYR A 114 -5.21 2.37 6.61
C TYR A 114 -3.86 2.73 7.25
N THR A 115 -2.92 1.78 7.34
CA THR A 115 -1.58 2.01 7.88
C THR A 115 -0.56 2.39 6.81
N GLN A 116 -0.99 2.87 5.64
CA GLN A 116 -0.08 3.20 4.56
C GLN A 116 0.86 4.36 4.98
N PRO A 117 2.19 4.21 4.85
CA PRO A 117 3.12 5.29 5.20
C PRO A 117 3.12 6.39 4.14
N ASP A 118 3.15 7.63 4.59
CA ASP A 118 3.17 8.83 3.76
C ASP A 118 4.59 9.39 3.60
N GLU A 119 4.74 10.44 2.79
CA GLU A 119 6.03 11.11 2.60
C GLU A 119 6.58 11.67 3.91
N THR A 120 5.72 12.24 4.76
CA THR A 120 6.17 12.82 6.04
C THR A 120 6.66 11.76 7.01
N SER A 121 6.04 10.57 7.03
CA SER A 121 6.52 9.40 7.77
C SER A 121 7.91 8.94 7.30
N PHE A 122 8.18 8.95 5.99
CA PHE A 122 9.53 8.63 5.52
C PHE A 122 10.55 9.64 6.04
N GLU A 123 10.20 10.92 5.97
CA GLU A 123 11.10 12.00 6.37
C GLU A 123 11.37 12.03 7.89
N THR A 124 10.38 11.66 8.70
CA THR A 124 10.57 11.49 10.14
C THR A 124 11.47 10.31 10.46
N ASP A 125 11.26 9.17 9.78
CA ASP A 125 12.03 7.95 10.03
C ASP A 125 13.48 8.11 9.56
N LEU A 126 13.71 8.76 8.42
CA LEU A 126 15.04 9.09 7.91
C LEU A 126 15.81 9.99 8.89
N LEU A 127 15.15 11.00 9.46
CA LEU A 127 15.76 11.88 10.46
C LEU A 127 16.08 11.15 11.77
N ASP A 128 15.15 10.32 12.26
CA ASP A 128 15.36 9.52 13.47
C ASP A 128 16.54 8.55 13.31
N VAL A 129 16.60 7.87 12.17
CA VAL A 129 17.72 6.99 11.81
C VAL A 129 19.04 7.75 11.69
N SER A 130 19.05 8.92 11.05
CA SER A 130 20.24 9.77 10.96
C SER A 130 20.72 10.21 12.34
N ASN A 131 19.80 10.55 13.25
CA ASN A 131 20.14 10.91 14.63
C ASN A 131 20.75 9.71 15.38
N LYS A 132 20.17 8.51 15.24
CA LYS A 132 20.71 7.27 15.83
C LYS A 132 22.14 6.99 15.36
N LEU A 133 22.42 7.13 14.07
CA LEU A 133 23.76 7.00 13.52
C LEU A 133 24.71 8.11 14.00
N GLY A 134 24.21 9.32 14.19
CA GLY A 134 24.97 10.45 14.73
C GLY A 134 25.39 10.29 16.19
N LEU A 135 24.72 9.43 16.97
CA LEU A 135 25.12 9.09 18.34
C LEU A 135 26.31 8.12 18.39
N LEU A 136 26.58 7.39 17.29
CA LEU A 136 27.67 6.43 17.21
C LEU A 136 28.94 7.10 16.67
N SER A 137 30.08 6.66 17.20
CA SER A 137 31.38 7.03 16.63
C SER A 137 31.54 6.38 15.24
N PRO A 138 32.23 7.04 14.29
CA PRO A 138 32.49 6.46 12.96
C PRO A 138 33.21 5.11 12.98
N TRP A 139 33.91 4.77 14.06
CA TRP A 139 34.65 3.52 14.18
C TRP A 139 33.76 2.31 14.46
N ILE A 140 32.66 2.48 15.20
CA ILE A 140 31.82 1.38 15.67
C ILE A 140 30.57 1.15 14.82
N ARG A 141 30.21 2.11 13.95
CA ARG A 141 29.01 2.02 13.12
C ARG A 141 29.22 1.18 11.86
N SER A 142 28.15 0.57 11.37
CA SER A 142 28.14 -0.15 10.10
C SER A 142 28.32 0.81 8.92
N GLU A 143 29.34 0.57 8.08
CA GLU A 143 29.59 1.35 6.86
C GLU A 143 28.41 1.26 5.87
N THR A 144 27.74 0.10 5.80
CA THR A 144 26.63 -0.10 4.87
C THR A 144 25.39 0.71 5.23
N SER A 145 25.06 0.77 6.53
CA SER A 145 23.96 1.57 7.06
C SER A 145 24.24 3.06 6.91
N ASP A 146 25.46 3.48 7.27
CA ASP A 146 25.89 4.87 7.20
C ASP A 146 25.91 5.39 5.76
N GLN A 147 26.52 4.66 4.82
CA GLN A 147 26.51 5.03 3.40
C GLN A 147 25.10 5.11 2.83
N HIS A 148 24.23 4.16 3.19
CA HIS A 148 22.84 4.19 2.72
C HIS A 148 22.12 5.44 3.21
N VAL A 149 22.16 5.73 4.51
CA VAL A 149 21.48 6.90 5.09
C VAL A 149 22.09 8.21 4.59
N LEU A 150 23.40 8.31 4.45
CA LEU A 150 24.06 9.48 3.87
C LEU A 150 23.62 9.73 2.42
N ASN A 151 23.49 8.67 1.62
CA ASN A 151 22.96 8.78 0.26
C ASN A 151 21.49 9.24 0.26
N LEU A 152 20.66 8.74 1.16
CA LEU A 152 19.27 9.19 1.31
C LEU A 152 19.17 10.66 1.69
N VAL A 153 19.94 11.09 2.69
CA VAL A 153 19.99 12.50 3.13
C VAL A 153 20.48 13.39 2.00
N LYS A 154 21.47 12.94 1.22
CA LYS A 154 21.92 13.65 0.02
C LYS A 154 20.79 13.82 -1.01
N LEU A 155 20.07 12.74 -1.34
CA LEU A 155 18.94 12.79 -2.28
C LEU A 155 17.81 13.69 -1.80
N ARG A 156 17.53 13.69 -0.49
CA ARG A 156 16.59 14.63 0.13
C ARG A 156 17.06 16.07 -0.06
N ASN A 157 18.33 16.38 0.26
CA ASN A 157 18.87 17.73 0.14
C ASN A 157 18.89 18.23 -1.32
N GLU A 158 18.98 17.32 -2.29
CA GLU A 158 18.86 17.60 -3.72
C GLU A 158 17.40 17.76 -4.20
N GLY A 159 16.39 17.51 -3.36
CA GLY A 159 14.97 17.54 -3.74
C GLY A 159 14.54 16.43 -4.71
N ARG A 160 15.37 15.39 -4.84
CA ARG A 160 15.20 14.31 -5.81
C ARG A 160 14.43 13.11 -5.28
N LEU A 161 14.14 13.09 -3.98
CA LEU A 161 13.39 12.01 -3.36
C LEU A 161 11.89 12.19 -3.62
N ARG A 162 11.21 11.13 -4.06
CA ARG A 162 9.79 11.15 -4.42
C ARG A 162 9.01 10.03 -3.79
N HIS A 163 7.75 10.30 -3.49
CA HIS A 163 6.81 9.35 -2.92
C HIS A 163 5.65 9.06 -3.89
N ILE A 164 5.29 7.79 -4.03
CA ILE A 164 4.06 7.35 -4.69
C ILE A 164 3.31 6.39 -3.76
N SER A 165 2.05 6.74 -3.48
CA SER A 165 1.08 5.85 -2.83
C SER A 165 0.38 4.95 -3.85
N LEU A 166 0.48 3.63 -3.69
CA LEU A 166 -0.24 2.61 -4.48
C LEU A 166 -1.39 1.96 -3.69
N GLY A 167 -1.88 2.62 -2.63
CA GLY A 167 -2.91 2.13 -1.73
C GLY A 167 -2.41 1.11 -0.70
N LEU A 168 -2.01 -0.10 -1.14
CA LEU A 168 -1.50 -1.13 -0.21
C LEU A 168 -0.04 -0.94 0.14
N VAL A 169 0.72 -0.36 -0.78
CA VAL A 169 2.17 -0.18 -0.70
C VAL A 169 2.46 1.28 -1.02
N ALA A 170 3.44 1.86 -0.33
CA ALA A 170 4.04 3.13 -0.70
C ALA A 170 5.43 2.87 -1.28
N LEU A 171 5.83 3.64 -2.29
CA LEU A 171 7.15 3.55 -2.88
C LEU A 171 7.85 4.89 -2.77
N THR A 172 9.10 4.85 -2.34
CA THR A 172 10.01 5.99 -2.39
C THR A 172 11.03 5.73 -3.49
N PHE A 173 11.20 6.68 -4.40
CA PHE A 173 12.10 6.54 -5.55
C PHE A 173 12.89 7.83 -5.79
N CYS A 174 14.00 7.69 -6.53
CA CYS A 174 14.87 8.81 -6.89
C CYS A 174 14.51 9.36 -8.28
N GLY A 175 14.19 10.65 -8.35
CA GLY A 175 14.12 11.42 -9.59
C GLY A 175 15.49 11.87 -10.08
N ASP A 176 15.60 12.28 -11.34
CA ASP A 176 16.84 12.85 -11.89
C ASP A 176 17.03 14.32 -11.48
N TYR A 177 15.93 15.07 -11.38
CA TYR A 177 15.94 16.49 -11.03
C TYR A 177 14.86 16.81 -9.98
N ASP A 178 15.06 17.93 -9.30
CA ASP A 178 14.08 18.58 -8.42
C ASP A 178 12.87 19.10 -9.25
N PRO A 179 11.61 19.13 -8.75
CA PRO A 179 10.48 19.45 -9.61
C PRO A 179 10.43 20.96 -9.89
N GLU A 180 11.09 21.75 -9.04
CA GLU A 180 11.23 23.20 -9.16
C GLU A 180 12.41 23.58 -10.07
N ALA A 181 13.17 22.60 -10.55
CA ALA A 181 14.28 22.82 -11.47
C ALA A 181 13.77 23.22 -12.86
N ASP A 182 14.00 24.47 -13.25
CA ASP A 182 13.62 25.04 -14.57
C ASP A 182 14.66 24.72 -15.67
N LEU A 183 15.33 23.57 -15.58
CA LEU A 183 16.28 23.14 -16.61
C LEU A 183 15.53 22.50 -17.78
N TYR A 184 15.99 22.79 -19.01
CA TYR A 184 15.45 22.19 -20.23
C TYR A 184 15.44 20.64 -20.16
N GLU A 185 16.50 20.05 -19.61
CA GLU A 185 16.63 18.59 -19.45
C GLU A 185 15.54 18.00 -18.53
N ALA A 186 15.10 18.75 -17.52
CA ALA A 186 14.06 18.32 -16.59
C ALA A 186 12.64 18.44 -17.18
N GLN A 187 12.41 19.42 -18.06
CA GLN A 187 11.09 19.67 -18.66
C GLN A 187 10.83 18.86 -19.94
N CYS A 188 11.89 18.43 -20.62
CA CYS A 188 11.77 17.74 -21.90
C CYS A 188 11.18 16.33 -21.70
N GLY A 189 9.92 16.13 -22.12
CA GLY A 189 9.26 14.82 -22.04
C GLY A 189 9.95 13.69 -22.82
N ASN A 190 10.78 14.03 -23.82
CA ASN A 190 11.54 13.02 -24.57
C ASN A 190 12.82 12.56 -23.85
N LEU A 191 13.27 13.33 -22.86
CA LEU A 191 14.32 12.96 -21.91
C LEU A 191 13.74 12.33 -20.63
N SER A 192 12.40 12.27 -20.51
CA SER A 192 11.75 11.66 -19.36
C SER A 192 12.02 10.16 -19.28
N ILE A 193 12.13 9.69 -18.04
CA ILE A 193 12.54 8.32 -17.75
C ILE A 193 11.41 7.36 -18.13
N PRO A 194 11.71 6.26 -18.86
CA PRO A 194 10.73 5.22 -19.12
C PRO A 194 10.24 4.56 -17.82
N TRP A 195 8.94 4.28 -17.73
CA TRP A 195 8.36 3.52 -16.61
C TRP A 195 9.04 2.17 -16.35
N ARG A 196 9.69 1.59 -17.37
CA ARG A 196 10.40 0.32 -17.26
C ARG A 196 11.64 0.39 -16.36
N SER A 197 12.35 1.51 -16.31
CA SER A 197 13.56 1.67 -15.48
C SER A 197 13.27 2.20 -14.07
N LEU A 198 12.00 2.33 -13.69
CA LEU A 198 11.65 2.78 -12.33
C LEU A 198 12.12 1.82 -11.25
N HIS A 199 12.17 0.51 -11.54
CA HIS A 199 12.59 -0.51 -10.57
C HIS A 199 14.04 -0.33 -10.09
N GLU A 200 14.93 0.18 -10.94
CA GLU A 200 16.35 0.46 -10.59
C GLU A 200 16.49 1.69 -9.68
N ARG A 201 15.47 2.54 -9.64
CA ARG A 201 15.44 3.82 -8.91
C ARG A 201 14.60 3.76 -7.65
N VAL A 202 14.00 2.60 -7.35
CA VAL A 202 13.30 2.37 -6.09
C VAL A 202 14.32 2.41 -4.96
N VAL A 203 14.07 3.30 -4.02
CA VAL A 203 14.92 3.54 -2.87
C VAL A 203 14.39 2.75 -1.67
N ASP A 204 13.08 2.87 -1.41
CA ASP A 204 12.41 2.17 -0.31
C ASP A 204 10.98 1.74 -0.67
N VAL A 205 10.52 0.71 0.03
CA VAL A 205 9.16 0.15 -0.03
C VAL A 205 8.52 0.28 1.35
N GLY A 206 7.48 1.10 1.40
CA GLY A 206 6.62 1.28 2.56
C GLY A 206 5.47 0.27 2.56
N PHE A 207 5.34 -0.52 3.61
CA PHE A 207 4.24 -1.47 3.75
C PHE A 207 3.87 -1.66 5.22
N ALA A 208 2.57 -1.63 5.51
CA ALA A 208 2.01 -1.77 6.86
C ALA A 208 2.59 -0.79 7.90
N GLY A 209 2.79 0.47 7.50
CA GLY A 209 3.22 1.57 8.37
C GLY A 209 4.71 1.60 8.68
N ARG A 210 5.53 0.89 7.90
CA ARG A 210 6.98 0.83 8.07
C ARG A 210 7.71 0.88 6.73
N TRP A 211 8.93 1.38 6.75
CA TRP A 211 9.85 1.43 5.62
C TRP A 211 10.82 0.26 5.67
N TRP A 212 10.63 -0.71 4.80
CA TRP A 212 11.25 -2.04 4.94
C TRP A 212 12.73 -2.03 4.59
N ILE A 213 13.14 -1.27 3.56
CA ILE A 213 14.54 -1.24 3.14
C ILE A 213 15.34 -0.45 4.17
N LEU A 214 14.88 0.72 4.58
CA LEU A 214 15.51 1.52 5.65
C LEU A 214 15.61 0.72 6.96
N ASP A 215 14.53 0.09 7.43
CA ASP A 215 14.56 -0.76 8.63
C ASP A 215 15.53 -1.94 8.49
N SER A 216 15.60 -2.57 7.31
CA SER A 216 16.53 -3.68 7.09
C SER A 216 18.00 -3.24 7.09
N LYS A 217 18.29 -2.06 6.52
CA LYS A 217 19.64 -1.49 6.46
C LYS A 217 20.08 -0.94 7.80
N MET A 218 19.13 -0.59 8.66
CA MET A 218 19.38 -0.17 10.04
C MET A 218 19.45 -1.32 11.04
N LYS A 219 19.32 -2.57 10.58
CA LYS A 219 19.59 -3.72 11.44
C LYS A 219 21.10 -3.82 11.71
N ASP A 220 21.45 -3.99 12.99
CA ASP A 220 22.84 -4.13 13.46
C ASP A 220 23.75 -2.93 13.03
N TYR A 221 23.17 -1.72 12.97
CA TYR A 221 23.85 -0.48 12.58
C TYR A 221 25.01 -0.08 13.53
N ASP A 222 25.05 -0.66 14.72
CA ASP A 222 26.08 -0.51 15.75
C ASP A 222 27.19 -1.57 15.68
N VAL A 223 27.19 -2.42 14.66
CA VAL A 223 28.21 -3.44 14.43
C VAL A 223 29.02 -3.09 13.20
N ASN A 224 30.31 -2.81 13.38
CA ASN A 224 31.24 -2.63 12.28
C ASN A 224 31.91 -3.95 11.89
N GLU A 225 31.43 -4.59 10.83
CA GLU A 225 32.00 -5.85 10.32
C GLU A 225 33.49 -5.74 9.96
N ALA A 226 34.00 -4.55 9.63
CA ALA A 226 35.41 -4.36 9.27
C ALA A 226 36.37 -4.68 10.42
N GLU A 227 35.95 -4.47 11.68
CA GLU A 227 36.75 -4.79 12.86
C GLU A 227 36.94 -6.31 13.01
N PHE A 228 35.94 -7.09 12.60
CA PHE A 228 35.90 -8.54 12.84
C PHE A 228 36.49 -9.38 11.70
N LYS A 229 36.87 -8.75 10.57
CA LYS A 229 37.45 -9.45 9.41
C LYS A 229 38.72 -10.26 9.74
N ASN A 230 39.50 -9.78 10.71
CA ASN A 230 40.76 -10.41 11.10
C ASN A 230 40.60 -11.52 12.14
N LEU A 231 39.39 -11.75 12.66
CA LEU A 231 39.13 -12.81 13.62
C LEU A 231 39.03 -14.17 12.91
N PRO A 232 39.38 -15.26 13.61
CA PRO A 232 39.15 -16.60 13.06
C PRO A 232 37.64 -16.87 12.88
N VAL A 233 37.28 -17.65 11.87
CA VAL A 233 35.89 -17.88 11.40
C VAL A 233 34.92 -18.27 12.53
N HIS A 234 35.38 -19.05 13.51
CA HIS A 234 34.55 -19.48 14.64
C HIS A 234 34.16 -18.35 15.61
N MET A 235 34.87 -17.21 15.59
CA MET A 235 34.54 -16.01 16.39
C MET A 235 33.74 -14.96 15.61
N GLN A 236 33.62 -15.10 14.28
CA GLN A 236 32.85 -14.17 13.44
C GLN A 236 31.33 -14.40 13.53
N THR A 237 30.90 -15.53 14.09
CA THR A 237 29.48 -15.87 14.18
C THR A 237 28.84 -15.14 15.36
N THR A 238 28.14 -14.03 15.10
CA THR A 238 27.32 -13.30 16.06
C THR A 238 25.92 -13.93 16.16
N GLN A 239 25.84 -15.20 16.58
CA GLN A 239 24.56 -15.77 16.99
C GLN A 239 24.25 -15.29 18.41
N PRO A 240 23.04 -14.76 18.67
CA PRO A 240 22.64 -14.48 20.05
C PRO A 240 22.73 -15.78 20.85
N PRO A 241 23.30 -15.76 22.07
CA PRO A 241 23.44 -16.96 22.87
C PRO A 241 22.08 -17.61 23.07
N THR A 242 22.03 -18.93 22.97
CA THR A 242 20.77 -19.67 23.18
C THR A 242 20.23 -19.34 24.56
N VAL A 243 18.91 -19.28 24.76
CA VAL A 243 18.30 -19.01 26.09
C VAL A 243 18.90 -19.89 27.19
N LYS A 244 19.23 -21.15 26.88
CA LYS A 244 19.93 -22.08 27.79
C LYS A 244 21.35 -21.63 28.16
N GLU A 245 22.07 -21.03 27.21
CA GLU A 245 23.41 -20.47 27.42
C GLU A 245 23.34 -19.16 28.18
N GLN A 246 22.35 -18.30 27.90
CA GLN A 246 22.07 -17.12 28.71
C GLN A 246 21.82 -17.50 30.17
N TRP A 247 20.97 -18.51 30.44
CA TRP A 247 20.77 -19.03 31.80
C TRP A 247 22.04 -19.62 32.41
N ARG A 248 22.88 -20.29 31.62
CA ARG A 248 24.18 -20.83 32.09
C ARG A 248 25.14 -19.70 32.49
N LEU A 249 25.20 -18.62 31.71
CA LEU A 249 26.05 -17.46 31.99
C LEU A 249 25.54 -16.67 33.21
N LEU A 250 24.23 -16.53 33.37
CA LEU A 250 23.60 -15.89 34.54
C LEU A 250 23.82 -16.71 35.81
N THR A 251 23.67 -18.04 35.75
CA THR A 251 23.94 -18.90 36.90
C THR A 251 25.42 -18.95 37.27
N TRP A 252 26.33 -18.87 36.29
CA TRP A 252 27.76 -18.78 36.55
C TRP A 252 28.13 -17.46 37.24
N THR A 253 27.63 -16.32 36.75
CA THR A 253 27.87 -14.99 37.34
C THR A 253 27.28 -14.85 38.76
N LEU A 254 26.13 -15.48 39.04
CA LEU A 254 25.54 -15.52 40.38
C LEU A 254 26.28 -16.46 41.34
N ARG A 255 26.98 -17.48 40.82
CA ARG A 255 27.69 -18.48 41.61
C ARG A 255 29.15 -18.10 41.88
N THR A 256 29.75 -17.23 41.06
CA THR A 256 31.08 -16.70 41.33
C THR A 256 31.06 -15.79 42.55
N PRO A 257 31.80 -16.10 43.63
CA PRO A 257 31.91 -15.19 44.76
C PRO A 257 32.52 -13.87 44.27
N ARG A 258 31.80 -12.75 44.48
CA ARG A 258 32.37 -11.41 44.25
C ARG A 258 33.67 -11.33 45.06
N LEU A 259 34.81 -11.21 44.37
CA LEU A 259 36.06 -10.84 45.00
C LEU A 259 35.82 -9.60 45.89
N PRO A 260 36.30 -9.59 47.14
CA PRO A 260 36.09 -8.47 48.04
C PRO A 260 36.66 -7.22 47.36
N ARG A 261 35.78 -6.24 47.13
CA ARG A 261 36.15 -4.93 46.59
C ARG A 261 37.24 -4.38 47.51
N ALA A 262 38.49 -4.38 47.04
CA ALA A 262 39.62 -3.89 47.82
C ALA A 262 39.28 -2.46 48.27
N ARG A 263 39.04 -2.30 49.57
CA ARG A 263 38.83 -1.00 50.17
C ARG A 263 40.20 -0.31 50.12
N VAL A 264 40.38 0.59 49.16
CA VAL A 264 41.55 1.47 49.15
C VAL A 264 41.50 2.26 50.44
N ASP A 265 42.35 1.89 51.40
CA ASP A 265 42.39 2.50 52.71
C ASP A 265 43.15 3.82 52.61
N LEU A 266 42.40 4.89 52.31
CA LEU A 266 42.90 6.27 52.19
C LEU A 266 43.55 6.80 53.49
N ARG A 267 43.56 6.04 54.59
CA ARG A 267 44.22 6.43 55.85
C ARG A 267 45.73 6.19 55.89
N SER A 268 46.31 5.44 54.95
CA SER A 268 47.76 5.18 54.94
C SER A 268 48.59 6.30 54.29
N ALA A 269 47.97 7.17 53.48
CA ALA A 269 48.68 8.26 52.78
C ALA A 269 48.97 9.51 53.65
N ALA A 270 48.40 9.62 54.86
CA ALA A 270 48.52 10.84 55.68
C ALA A 270 49.65 10.80 56.74
N LYS A 271 50.43 9.71 56.83
CA LYS A 271 51.50 9.55 57.85
C LYS A 271 52.92 9.83 57.34
N GLY A 272 53.09 10.25 56.09
CA GLY A 272 54.42 10.48 55.49
C GLY A 272 54.86 11.94 55.37
N ALA A 273 54.11 12.91 55.93
CA ALA A 273 54.35 14.34 55.67
C ALA A 273 54.80 15.12 56.92
N HIS A 274 55.57 14.50 57.83
CA HIS A 274 56.06 15.18 59.04
C HIS A 274 57.56 15.08 59.34
N ASP A 275 58.36 14.48 58.46
CA ASP A 275 59.82 14.48 58.58
C ASP A 275 60.46 14.90 57.25
N CYS A 276 60.49 16.22 56.99
CA CYS A 276 61.43 16.95 56.13
C CYS A 276 61.27 18.46 56.39
#